data_AF-A0A5D3FTD2-F1
#
_entry.id   AF-A0A5D3FTD2-F1
#
_cell.length_a   1.000
_cell.length_b   1.000
_cell.length_c   1.000
_cell.angle_alpha   90.00
_cell.angle_beta   90.00
_cell.angle_gamma   90.00
#
_symmetry.space_group_name_H-M   'P 1'
#
loop_
_entity.id
_entity.type
_entity.pdbx_description
1 polymer ?
#
loop_
_entity_poly.entity_id
_entity_poly.type
_entity_poly.pdbx_seq_one_letter_code
_entity_poly.pdbx_strand_id
1 'polypeptide(L)'
;EELKTEVGDAVAEVKKALEGTDVDAIKGSAEKLAQISQKMGAAMYAQNPEGAQPGAEDHGPTADAQGGEPQDDEVVDAEIVDEDKPKGDAS
;
A
#
# COMPACT_ATOMS: atom_id res chain seq x y z
N GLU A 1 14.27 6.90 16.13
CA GLU A 1 15.63 6.34 16.09
C GLU A 1 15.59 4.82 15.91
N GLU A 2 15.01 4.06 16.83
CA GLU A 2 14.94 2.58 16.74
C GLU A 2 14.34 2.06 15.42
N LEU A 3 13.17 2.56 14.99
CA LEU A 3 12.57 2.19 13.70
C LEU A 3 13.46 2.53 12.49
N LYS A 4 14.24 3.62 12.55
CA LYS A 4 15.17 3.97 11.46
C LYS A 4 16.33 2.98 11.39
N THR A 5 16.83 2.53 12.55
CA THR A 5 17.84 1.48 12.64
C THR A 5 17.31 0.17 12.08
N GLU A 6 16.09 -0.24 12.47
CA GLU A 6 15.46 -1.46 11.95
C GLU A 6 15.29 -1.43 10.42
N VAL A 7 14.88 -0.29 9.85
CA VAL A 7 14.83 -0.12 8.39
C VAL A 7 16.21 -0.29 7.77
N GLY A 8 17.24 0.34 8.35
CA GLY A 8 18.62 0.23 7.87
C GLY A 8 19.13 -1.21 7.86
N ASP A 9 18.88 -1.95 8.94
CA ASP A 9 19.28 -3.36 9.07
C ASP A 9 18.53 -4.26 8.07
N ALA A 10 17.22 -4.05 7.89
CA ALA A 10 16.42 -4.78 6.91
C ALA A 10 16.88 -4.52 5.46
N VAL A 11 17.25 -3.28 5.13
CA VAL A 11 17.83 -2.96 3.82
C VAL A 11 19.17 -3.68 3.62
N ALA A 12 20.02 -3.74 4.65
CA ALA A 12 21.28 -4.48 4.57
C ALA A 12 21.07 -5.99 4.37
N GLU A 13 20.06 -6.55 5.02
CA GLU A 13 19.67 -7.96 4.90
C GLU A 13 19.20 -8.30 3.48
N VAL A 14 18.32 -7.48 2.89
CA VAL A 14 17.88 -7.64 1.49
C VAL A 14 19.07 -7.55 0.54
N LYS A 15 19.94 -6.55 0.71
CA LYS A 15 21.15 -6.41 -0.12
C LYS A 15 22.04 -7.64 -0.06
N LYS A 16 22.24 -8.19 1.14
CA LYS A 16 23.02 -9.41 1.33
C LYS A 16 22.35 -10.63 0.70
N ALA A 17 21.03 -10.76 0.79
CA ALA A 17 20.29 -11.85 0.14
C ALA A 17 20.43 -11.78 -1.39
N LEU A 18 20.42 -10.57 -1.96
CA LEU A 18 20.60 -10.32 -3.39
C LEU A 18 22.01 -10.61 -3.92
N GLU A 19 23.02 -10.80 -3.05
CA GLU A 19 24.35 -11.28 -3.46
C GLU A 19 24.34 -12.77 -3.82
N GLY A 20 23.30 -13.50 -3.41
CA GLY A 20 23.10 -14.91 -3.70
C GLY A 20 21.98 -15.16 -4.72
N THR A 21 21.57 -16.42 -4.82
CA THR A 21 20.48 -16.86 -5.70
C THR A 21 19.35 -17.56 -4.93
N ASP A 22 19.35 -17.45 -3.60
CA ASP A 22 18.31 -18.01 -2.75
C ASP A 22 17.07 -17.11 -2.82
N VAL A 23 16.14 -17.50 -3.69
CA VAL A 23 14.90 -16.76 -3.95
C VAL A 23 14.03 -16.67 -2.69
N ASP A 24 14.03 -17.70 -1.84
CA ASP A 24 13.24 -17.71 -0.62
C ASP A 24 13.82 -16.75 0.42
N ALA A 25 15.15 -16.69 0.55
CA ALA A 25 15.83 -15.70 1.39
C ALA A 25 15.60 -14.26 0.91
N ILE A 26 15.63 -14.03 -0.40
CA ILE A 26 15.34 -12.70 -0.99
C ILE A 26 13.89 -12.30 -0.70
N LYS A 27 12.93 -13.21 -0.88
CA LYS A 27 11.51 -12.95 -0.59
C LYS A 27 11.30 -12.63 0.89
N GLY A 28 11.80 -13.48 1.78
CA GLY A 28 11.61 -13.28 3.23
C GLY A 28 12.22 -11.97 3.74
N SER A 29 13.41 -11.61 3.26
CA SER A 29 14.04 -10.32 3.63
C SER A 29 13.29 -9.12 3.04
N ALA A 30 12.76 -9.22 1.82
CA ALA A 30 11.94 -8.18 1.21
C ALA A 30 10.60 -7.98 1.93
N GLU A 31 9.92 -9.07 2.30
CA GLU A 31 8.69 -9.03 3.11
C GLU A 31 8.93 -8.36 4.46
N LYS A 32 10.05 -8.70 5.12
CA LYS A 32 10.46 -8.07 6.38
C LYS A 32 10.68 -6.56 6.22
N LEU A 33 11.37 -6.13 5.16
CA LEU A 33 11.57 -4.70 4.87
C LEU A 33 10.24 -3.99 4.62
N ALA A 34 9.30 -4.60 3.90
CA ALA A 34 7.99 -4.05 3.65
C ALA A 34 7.21 -3.82 4.97
N GLN A 35 7.21 -4.82 5.86
CA GLN A 35 6.54 -4.70 7.18
C GLN A 35 7.11 -3.58 8.04
N ILE A 36 8.44 -3.43 8.06
CA ILE A 36 9.09 -2.37 8.84
C ILE A 36 8.80 -1.00 8.21
N SER A 37 8.78 -0.90 6.88
CA SER A 37 8.44 0.34 6.16
C SER A 37 7.01 0.80 6.46
N GLN A 38 6.06 -0.13 6.52
CA GLN A 38 4.68 0.15 6.94
C GLN A 38 4.61 0.69 8.37
N LYS A 39 5.34 0.07 9.31
CA LYS A 39 5.43 0.56 10.71
C LYS A 39 6.03 1.96 10.78
N MET A 40 7.07 2.24 9.99
CA MET A 40 7.68 3.56 9.92
C MET A 40 6.70 4.60 9.36
N GLY A 41 5.94 4.24 8.31
CA GLY A 41 4.86 5.07 7.78
C GLY A 41 3.84 5.39 8.86
N ALA A 42 3.27 4.37 9.50
CA ALA A 42 2.30 4.55 10.59
C ALA A 42 2.85 5.45 11.73
N ALA A 43 4.12 5.26 12.11
CA ALA A 43 4.77 6.09 13.12
C ALA A 43 4.95 7.56 12.67
N MET A 44 5.24 7.80 11.40
CA MET A 44 5.35 9.16 10.83
C MET A 44 3.99 9.88 10.84
N TYR A 45 2.92 9.19 10.45
CA TYR A 45 1.55 9.75 10.53
C TYR A 45 1.14 10.02 11.98
N ALA A 46 1.46 9.11 12.90
CA ALA A 46 1.19 9.31 14.33
C ALA A 46 1.98 10.48 14.94
N GLN A 47 3.13 10.83 14.36
CA GLN A 47 3.95 11.98 14.76
C GLN A 47 3.46 13.31 14.16
N ASN A 48 2.63 13.28 13.10
CA ASN A 48 2.15 14.48 12.43
C ASN A 48 0.67 14.33 11.98
N PRO A 49 -0.30 14.51 12.91
CA PRO A 49 -1.72 14.26 12.64
C PRO A 49 -2.35 15.18 11.58
N GLU A 50 -1.66 16.24 11.17
CA GLU A 50 -2.12 17.21 10.15
C GLU A 50 -1.66 16.90 8.72
N GLY A 51 -0.94 15.78 8.49
CA GLY A 51 -0.30 15.48 7.20
C GLY A 51 -0.81 14.24 6.46
N ALA A 52 -2.01 13.75 6.76
CA ALA A 52 -2.52 12.55 6.12
C ALA A 52 -3.01 12.80 4.68
N GLN A 53 -2.16 12.55 3.69
CA GLN A 53 -2.58 12.24 2.32
C GLN A 53 -2.66 10.72 2.17
N PRO A 54 -3.80 10.13 1.78
CA PRO A 54 -3.84 8.72 1.43
C PRO A 54 -3.04 8.53 0.13
N GLY A 55 -2.30 7.43 0.02
CA GLY A 55 -1.51 7.13 -1.18
C GLY A 55 -0.06 6.76 -0.88
N ALA A 56 0.12 5.66 -0.16
CA ALA A 56 1.28 4.79 -0.36
C ALA A 56 0.73 3.38 -0.46
N GLU A 57 -0.10 3.17 -1.48
CA GLU A 57 -0.48 1.86 -1.97
C GLU A 57 0.80 1.04 -2.19
N ASP A 58 0.80 -0.13 -1.56
CA ASP A 58 1.18 -1.39 -2.17
C ASP A 58 2.11 -1.30 -3.40
N HIS A 59 3.41 -1.14 -3.14
CA HIS A 59 4.45 -1.50 -4.10
C HIS A 59 5.28 -2.64 -3.52
N GLY A 60 4.63 -3.78 -3.35
CA GLY A 60 5.31 -5.08 -3.32
C GLY A 60 5.71 -5.49 -4.76
N PRO A 61 6.80 -6.25 -4.95
CA PRO A 61 7.24 -6.65 -6.29
C PRO A 61 6.37 -7.83 -6.77
N THR A 62 5.19 -7.56 -7.30
CA THR A 62 4.42 -8.54 -8.08
C THR A 62 4.68 -8.28 -9.56
N ALA A 63 5.79 -8.83 -10.05
CA ALA A 63 5.91 -9.16 -11.46
C ALA A 63 5.08 -10.41 -11.72
N ASP A 64 3.78 -10.23 -11.97
CA ASP A 64 3.04 -11.08 -12.90
C ASP A 64 1.94 -10.24 -13.55
N ALA A 65 2.08 -10.06 -14.85
CA ALA A 65 1.27 -9.19 -15.65
C ALA A 65 -0.08 -9.85 -15.97
N GLN A 66 -1.19 -9.27 -15.52
CA GLN A 66 -2.41 -9.29 -16.33
C GLN A 66 -3.36 -8.15 -15.97
N GLY A 67 -3.32 -7.10 -16.80
CA GLY A 67 -4.46 -6.29 -17.23
C GLY A 67 -5.36 -5.64 -16.17
N GLY A 68 -5.20 -4.34 -16.00
CA GLY A 68 -6.21 -3.50 -15.34
C GLY A 68 -5.66 -2.09 -15.12
N GLU A 69 -6.25 -1.12 -15.81
CA GLU A 69 -5.95 0.31 -15.79
C GLU A 69 -6.15 0.93 -14.38
N PRO A 70 -5.46 2.04 -14.03
CA PRO A 70 -5.54 2.65 -12.71
C PRO A 70 -6.75 3.61 -12.62
N GLN A 71 -7.90 3.11 -12.17
CA GLN A 71 -9.04 3.91 -11.70
C GLN A 71 -9.61 3.13 -10.49
N ASP A 72 -9.86 3.66 -9.31
CA ASP A 72 -10.31 4.97 -8.88
C ASP A 72 -9.95 5.08 -7.38
N ASP A 73 -9.16 6.07 -7.01
CA ASP A 73 -9.02 6.52 -5.61
C ASP A 73 -9.99 7.69 -5.35
N GLU A 74 -11.23 7.53 -5.81
CA GLU A 74 -12.37 8.32 -5.34
C GLU A 74 -13.18 7.43 -4.40
N VAL A 75 -12.76 7.41 -3.13
CA VAL A 75 -13.63 7.04 -2.01
C VAL A 75 -14.81 8.00 -1.95
N VAL A 76 -15.79 7.77 -2.81
CA VAL A 76 -17.14 8.31 -2.67
C VAL A 76 -17.82 7.45 -1.62
N ASP A 77 -18.00 8.01 -0.43
CA ASP A 77 -18.98 7.50 0.54
C ASP A 77 -20.34 7.58 -0.15
N ALA A 78 -20.72 6.48 -0.80
CA ALA A 78 -21.94 6.41 -1.60
C ALA A 78 -23.14 6.52 -0.65
N GLU A 79 -23.57 7.76 -0.42
CA GLU A 79 -24.95 8.07 -0.12
C GLU A 79 -25.78 7.32 -1.16
N ILE A 80 -26.46 6.24 -0.74
CA ILE A 80 -27.46 5.59 -1.58
C ILE A 80 -28.56 6.64 -1.79
N VAL A 81 -28.47 7.37 -2.90
CA VAL A 81 -29.54 8.21 -3.39
C VAL A 81 -30.64 7.27 -3.86
N ASP A 82 -31.65 7.11 -3.01
CA ASP A 82 -32.84 6.31 -3.28
C ASP A 82 -33.71 7.06 -4.31
N GLU A 83 -33.29 7.03 -5.59
CA GLU A 83 -34.04 7.57 -6.72
C GLU A 83 -34.98 6.52 -7.30
N ASP A 84 -35.98 6.13 -6.51
CA ASP A 84 -37.17 5.46 -7.03
C ASP A 84 -38.06 6.48 -7.78
N LYS A 85 -37.75 6.70 -9.07
CA LYS A 85 -38.72 7.23 -10.03
C LYS A 85 -38.96 6.21 -11.14
N PRO A 86 -40.21 5.74 -11.25
CA PRO A 86 -40.78 5.58 -12.58
C PRO A 86 -42.22 6.10 -12.64
N LYS A 87 -42.48 6.95 -13.64
CA LYS A 87 -43.49 6.73 -14.69
C LYS A 87 -43.90 8.06 -15.32
N GLY A 88 -43.66 8.17 -16.63
CA GLY A 88 -44.62 8.88 -17.48
C GLY A 88 -45.87 8.02 -17.63
N ASP A 89 -47.04 8.65 -17.63
CA ASP A 89 -48.09 8.42 -18.63
C ASP A 89 -49.13 9.54 -18.57
N ALA A 90 -49.91 9.65 -19.64
CA ALA A 90 -50.68 10.79 -20.09
C ALA A 90 -51.82 11.28 -19.17
N SER A 91 -52.12 12.58 -19.25
CA SER A 91 -53.46 13.18 -19.43
C SER A 91 -53.37 14.68 -19.68
#